data_AF-A0A940L502-F1
#
_entry.id   AF-A0A940L502-F1
#
_cell.length_a   1.000
_cell.length_b   1.000
_cell.length_c   1.000
_cell.angle_alpha   90.00
_cell.angle_beta   90.00
_cell.angle_gamma   90.00
#
_symmetry.space_group_name_H-M   'P 1'
#
loop_
_entity.id
_entity.type
_entity.pdbx_description
1 polymer ?
#
loop_
_entity_poly.entity_id
_entity_poly.type
_entity_poly.pdbx_seq_one_letter_code
_entity_poly.pdbx_strand_id
1 'polypeptide(L)'
;LRGGGAMWLFGAFDYKNGELTSITLPRLGKNTAQSFVNVVTSGELFSGGGITGSRATGEDTIQNLVAESQRLRTKNEDLIRTEVKAAYRIENPKVFNPENMDCVSCHVAQTARLWVDRKRTDINTQDIAAQFGYQNSAYNLSNVSDEPWHTQQLRALGYHAKKISISQRTINESAEVADAINRYFGQ
;
A
#
# COMPACT_ATOMS: atom_id res chain seq x y z
N LEU A 1 -4.12 16.03 14.55
CA LEU A 1 -2.94 15.29 14.03
C LEU A 1 -1.68 16.08 14.39
N ARG A 2 -1.04 15.76 15.52
CA ARG A 2 0.24 16.37 15.95
C ARG A 2 1.27 15.25 16.07
N GLY A 3 2.45 15.44 15.47
CA GLY A 3 3.61 14.57 15.64
C GLY A 3 4.46 14.38 14.38
N GLY A 4 5.32 15.35 14.04
CA GLY A 4 6.59 15.16 13.32
C GLY A 4 6.64 14.34 12.02
N GLY A 5 5.53 14.14 11.28
CA GLY A 5 5.52 13.42 9.99
C GLY A 5 5.79 11.91 10.05
N ALA A 6 6.16 11.37 11.22
CA ALA A 6 6.50 9.96 11.40
C ALA A 6 5.28 9.05 11.61
N MET A 7 4.09 9.60 11.90
CA MET A 7 2.88 8.83 12.18
C MET A 7 1.71 9.26 11.29
N TRP A 8 1.03 8.27 10.75
CA TRP A 8 -0.22 8.40 10.00
C TRP A 8 -1.34 7.67 10.73
N LEU A 9 -2.47 8.34 10.90
CA LEU A 9 -3.71 7.77 11.43
C LEU A 9 -4.72 7.68 10.28
N PHE A 10 -5.26 6.49 10.09
CA PHE A 10 -6.27 6.18 9.09
C PHE A 10 -7.59 5.82 9.77
N GLY A 11 -8.69 6.22 9.16
CA GLY A 11 -10.05 5.87 9.56
C GLY A 11 -10.97 5.99 8.36
N ALA A 12 -12.10 5.28 8.42
CA ALA A 12 -13.14 5.34 7.40
C ALA A 12 -14.42 5.90 8.03
N PHE A 13 -15.15 6.66 7.22
CA PHE A 13 -16.36 7.35 7.66
C PHE A 13 -17.44 7.21 6.60
N ASP A 14 -18.66 6.94 7.05
CA ASP A 14 -19.86 7.14 6.25
C ASP A 14 -20.33 8.58 6.42
N TYR A 15 -20.70 9.23 5.32
CA TYR A 15 -21.39 10.52 5.36
C TYR A 15 -22.88 10.33 5.10
N LYS A 16 -23.70 10.51 6.14
CA LYS A 16 -25.16 10.33 6.10
C LYS A 16 -25.84 11.48 6.83
N ASN A 17 -26.85 12.09 6.22
CA ASN A 17 -27.67 13.16 6.81
C ASN A 17 -26.88 14.36 7.38
N GLY A 18 -25.76 14.73 6.74
CA GLY A 18 -24.93 15.84 7.22
C GLY A 18 -23.88 15.47 8.27
N GLU A 19 -23.80 14.20 8.67
CA GLU A 19 -22.90 13.73 9.71
C GLU A 19 -21.90 12.69 9.19
N LEU A 20 -20.67 12.76 9.69
CA LEU A 20 -19.64 11.74 9.50
C LEU A 20 -19.69 10.73 10.65
N THR A 21 -20.03 9.48 10.34
CA THR A 21 -20.01 8.38 11.29
C THR A 21 -18.85 7.46 11.00
N SER A 22 -17.98 7.21 11.98
CA SER A 22 -16.89 6.24 11.81
C SER A 22 -17.44 4.84 11.56
N ILE A 23 -16.86 4.14 10.59
CA ILE A 23 -17.19 2.75 10.28
C ILE A 23 -16.03 1.83 10.64
N THR A 24 -16.32 0.55 10.81
CA THR A 24 -15.29 -0.46 11.05
C THR A 24 -14.40 -0.62 9.82
N LEU A 25 -13.09 -0.68 10.04
CA LEU A 25 -12.15 -0.94 8.97
C LEU A 25 -12.14 -2.44 8.62
N PRO A 26 -12.14 -2.81 7.33
CA PRO A 26 -12.02 -4.20 6.92
C PRO A 26 -10.79 -4.85 7.53
N ARG A 27 -10.88 -6.17 7.81
CA ARG A 27 -9.80 -6.98 8.41
C ARG A 27 -9.37 -6.61 9.83
N LEU A 28 -9.92 -5.54 10.42
CA LEU A 28 -9.56 -5.09 11.78
C LEU A 28 -10.62 -5.39 12.84
N GLY A 29 -11.60 -6.26 12.54
CA GLY A 29 -12.68 -6.60 13.48
C GLY A 29 -13.56 -5.40 13.80
N LYS A 30 -13.65 -5.02 15.09
CA LYS A 30 -14.48 -3.89 15.55
C LYS A 30 -13.77 -2.53 15.52
N ASN A 31 -12.52 -2.47 15.07
CA ASN A 31 -11.73 -1.24 15.10
C ASN A 31 -12.12 -0.32 13.94
N THR A 32 -12.16 0.98 14.22
CA THR A 32 -12.54 2.03 13.26
C THR A 32 -11.35 2.88 12.80
N ALA A 33 -10.16 2.62 13.35
CA ALA A 33 -8.95 3.32 13.02
C ALA A 33 -7.71 2.40 13.07
N GLN A 34 -6.69 2.78 12.30
CA GLN A 34 -5.41 2.09 12.22
C GLN A 34 -4.31 3.13 12.08
N SER A 35 -3.13 2.87 12.62
CA SER A 35 -2.01 3.80 12.51
C SER A 35 -0.77 3.14 11.93
N PHE A 36 0.00 3.92 11.18
CA PHE A 36 1.30 3.55 10.67
C PHE A 36 2.35 4.51 11.23
N VAL A 37 3.46 3.96 11.71
CA VAL A 37 4.60 4.73 12.22
C VAL A 37 5.85 4.35 11.45
N ASN A 38 6.62 5.33 11.01
CA ASN A 38 7.98 5.14 10.53
C ASN A 38 8.81 6.35 10.98
N VAL A 39 9.69 6.14 11.96
CA VAL A 39 10.45 7.26 12.57
C VAL A 39 11.62 7.70 11.72
N VAL A 40 12.02 6.90 10.74
CA VAL A 40 13.11 7.22 9.83
C VAL A 40 12.58 8.08 8.68
N THR A 41 13.15 9.28 8.54
CA THR A 41 12.74 10.29 7.55
C THR A 41 13.53 10.27 6.26
N SER A 42 14.58 9.44 6.16
CA SER A 42 15.37 9.31 4.92
C SER A 42 14.61 8.64 3.78
N GLY A 43 13.50 7.96 4.07
CA GLY A 43 12.72 7.22 3.08
C GLY A 43 13.37 5.92 2.58
N GLU A 44 14.55 5.56 3.11
CA GLU A 44 15.35 4.43 2.62
C GLU A 44 14.98 3.08 3.27
N LEU A 45 14.28 3.12 4.39
CA LEU A 45 13.93 1.95 5.18
C LEU A 45 12.72 2.21 6.09
N PHE A 46 12.19 1.12 6.65
CA PHE A 46 11.19 1.14 7.70
C PHE A 46 11.87 0.81 9.02
N SER A 47 11.77 1.69 10.02
CA SER A 47 12.31 1.42 11.35
C SER A 47 11.65 2.28 12.42
N GLY A 48 11.74 1.81 13.67
CA GLY A 48 11.20 2.42 14.88
C GLY A 48 9.68 2.53 14.87
N GLY A 49 9.00 1.66 14.11
CA GLY A 49 7.57 1.70 13.94
C GLY A 49 6.99 0.46 13.26
N GLY A 50 5.97 0.68 12.44
CA GLY A 50 5.20 -0.32 11.72
C GLY A 50 3.70 -0.02 11.78
N ILE A 51 2.91 -1.03 11.43
CA ILE A 51 1.46 -0.99 11.65
C ILE A 51 1.21 -1.14 13.15
N THR A 52 0.46 -0.21 13.72
CA THR A 52 0.14 -0.15 15.15
C THR A 52 -1.37 -0.25 15.36
N GLY A 53 -1.75 -0.76 16.54
CA GLY A 53 -3.14 -1.07 16.86
C GLY A 53 -3.50 -2.52 16.49
N SER A 54 -4.71 -2.72 15.99
CA SER A 54 -5.20 -4.06 15.67
C SER A 54 -4.54 -4.61 14.41
N ARG A 55 -4.17 -5.89 14.48
CA ARG A 55 -3.56 -6.61 13.35
C ARG A 55 -4.63 -6.98 12.34
N ALA A 56 -4.32 -6.76 11.06
CA ALA A 56 -5.17 -7.21 9.97
C ALA A 56 -5.26 -8.75 9.98
N THR A 57 -6.47 -9.27 9.83
CA THR A 57 -6.71 -10.71 9.66
C THR A 57 -6.43 -11.14 8.20
N GLY A 58 -6.27 -12.44 7.98
CA GLY A 58 -5.99 -13.03 6.67
C GLY A 58 -4.50 -13.15 6.34
N GLU A 59 -4.20 -13.72 5.17
CA GLU A 59 -2.84 -14.09 4.77
C GLU A 59 -2.07 -12.94 4.08
N ASP A 60 -2.77 -12.03 3.41
CA ASP A 60 -2.17 -10.91 2.67
C ASP A 60 -1.76 -9.77 3.64
N THR A 61 -0.68 -9.98 4.39
CA THR A 61 -0.13 -9.00 5.34
C THR A 61 1.30 -8.60 4.97
N ILE A 62 1.70 -7.38 5.35
CA ILE A 62 3.04 -6.82 5.09
C ILE A 62 3.72 -6.35 6.39
N GLN A 63 3.30 -6.91 7.53
CA GLN A 63 3.67 -6.42 8.86
C GLN A 63 5.17 -6.46 9.08
N ASN A 64 5.86 -7.50 8.59
CA ASN A 64 7.27 -7.69 8.84
C ASN A 64 8.12 -6.73 7.99
N LEU A 65 7.76 -6.56 6.71
CA LEU A 65 8.40 -5.63 5.78
C LEU A 65 8.39 -4.20 6.32
N VAL A 66 7.30 -3.78 6.93
CA VAL A 66 7.08 -2.37 7.28
C VAL A 66 7.37 -2.02 8.74
N ALA A 67 7.74 -3.00 9.58
CA ALA A 67 8.09 -2.77 10.98
C ALA A 67 9.57 -2.43 11.17
N GLU A 68 10.46 -3.34 10.75
CA GLU A 68 11.92 -3.18 10.91
C GLU A 68 12.63 -3.83 9.72
N SER A 69 12.60 -3.14 8.57
CA SER A 69 13.03 -3.74 7.30
C SER A 69 14.52 -4.12 7.30
N GLN A 70 15.35 -3.43 8.08
CA GLN A 70 16.78 -3.76 8.25
C GLN A 70 17.04 -5.13 8.92
N ARG A 71 16.04 -5.69 9.62
CA ARG A 71 16.14 -7.03 10.23
C ARG A 71 15.87 -8.15 9.23
N LEU A 72 15.27 -7.83 8.09
CA LEU A 72 14.95 -8.77 7.02
C LEU A 72 16.19 -9.00 6.14
N ARG A 73 17.16 -9.70 6.73
CA ARG A 73 18.42 -10.13 6.10
C ARG A 73 18.27 -11.50 5.44
N THR A 74 19.39 -12.04 4.93
CA THR A 74 19.48 -13.42 4.45
C THR A 74 18.89 -14.40 5.47
N LYS A 75 18.18 -15.45 5.00
CA LYS A 75 17.37 -16.43 5.75
C LYS A 75 15.92 -16.03 6.02
N ASN A 76 15.47 -14.90 5.50
CA ASN A 76 14.06 -14.47 5.57
C ASN A 76 13.38 -14.48 4.19
N GLU A 77 13.97 -15.14 3.19
CA GLU A 77 13.53 -15.07 1.79
C GLU A 77 12.07 -15.49 1.63
N ASP A 78 11.66 -16.60 2.23
CA ASP A 78 10.28 -17.10 2.12
C ASP A 78 9.27 -16.14 2.74
N LEU A 79 9.61 -15.56 3.90
CA LEU A 79 8.78 -14.54 4.55
C LEU A 79 8.65 -13.30 3.66
N ILE A 80 9.76 -12.80 3.13
CA ILE A 80 9.78 -11.61 2.27
C ILE A 80 9.00 -11.87 0.99
N ARG A 81 9.21 -13.02 0.33
CA ARG A 81 8.46 -13.39 -0.88
C ARG A 81 6.96 -13.47 -0.59
N THR A 82 6.57 -13.99 0.57
CA THR A 82 5.17 -14.05 0.99
C THR A 82 4.58 -12.64 1.15
N GLU A 83 5.26 -11.74 1.83
CA GLU A 83 4.75 -10.37 2.02
C GLU A 83 4.85 -9.50 0.75
N VAL A 84 5.82 -9.74 -0.13
CA VAL A 84 5.86 -9.11 -1.47
C VAL A 84 4.72 -9.57 -2.34
N LYS A 85 4.40 -10.88 -2.32
CA LYS A 85 3.18 -11.42 -2.95
C LYS A 85 1.94 -10.73 -2.40
N ALA A 86 1.83 -10.58 -1.08
CA ALA A 86 0.74 -9.86 -0.46
C ALA A 86 0.67 -8.41 -0.95
N ALA A 87 1.79 -7.69 -1.00
CA ALA A 87 1.84 -6.31 -1.48
C ALA A 87 1.33 -6.18 -2.93
N TYR A 88 1.76 -7.05 -3.85
CA TYR A 88 1.25 -7.06 -5.23
C TYR A 88 -0.26 -7.34 -5.30
N ARG A 89 -0.76 -8.26 -4.48
CA ARG A 89 -2.20 -8.55 -4.39
C ARG A 89 -2.97 -7.38 -3.81
N ILE A 90 -2.46 -6.74 -2.76
CA ILE A 90 -3.05 -5.54 -2.13
C ILE A 90 -3.14 -4.40 -3.14
N GLU A 91 -2.19 -4.23 -4.05
CA GLU A 91 -2.26 -3.21 -5.10
C GLU A 91 -3.21 -3.56 -6.25
N ASN A 92 -3.66 -4.82 -6.32
CA ASN A 92 -4.48 -5.31 -7.42
C ASN A 92 -5.98 -5.05 -7.15
N PRO A 93 -6.65 -4.16 -7.92
CA PRO A 93 -8.05 -3.81 -7.71
C PRO A 93 -9.04 -4.97 -7.96
N LYS A 94 -8.60 -6.04 -8.65
CA LYS A 94 -9.41 -7.25 -8.85
C LYS A 94 -9.39 -8.19 -7.65
N VAL A 95 -8.47 -7.99 -6.71
CA VAL A 95 -8.32 -8.83 -5.50
C VAL A 95 -8.84 -8.10 -4.28
N PHE A 96 -8.36 -6.87 -4.07
CA PHE A 96 -8.72 -6.04 -2.93
C PHE A 96 -9.33 -4.72 -3.39
N ASN A 97 -10.13 -4.09 -2.52
CA ASN A 97 -10.76 -2.79 -2.68
C ASN A 97 -10.95 -2.15 -1.28
N PRO A 98 -11.38 -0.88 -1.20
CA PRO A 98 -11.60 -0.21 0.09
C PRO A 98 -12.61 -0.91 1.02
N GLU A 99 -13.47 -1.79 0.51
CA GLU A 99 -14.48 -2.52 1.28
C GLU A 99 -13.92 -3.79 1.94
N ASN A 100 -12.78 -4.32 1.46
CA ASN A 100 -12.20 -5.57 1.96
C ASN A 100 -10.73 -5.48 2.39
N MET A 101 -10.11 -4.29 2.31
CA MET A 101 -8.72 -4.04 2.69
C MET A 101 -8.60 -3.02 3.84
N ASP A 102 -7.65 -3.23 4.75
CA ASP A 102 -7.32 -2.25 5.78
C ASP A 102 -6.50 -1.08 5.21
N CYS A 103 -6.69 0.10 5.79
CA CYS A 103 -6.11 1.34 5.25
C CYS A 103 -4.58 1.28 5.16
N VAL A 104 -3.90 0.89 6.25
CA VAL A 104 -2.43 0.93 6.28
C VAL A 104 -1.84 -0.03 5.26
N SER A 105 -2.33 -1.26 5.17
CA SER A 105 -1.83 -2.21 4.17
C SER A 105 -1.98 -1.67 2.76
N CYS A 106 -3.14 -1.08 2.41
CA CYS A 106 -3.37 -0.45 1.12
C CYS A 106 -2.37 0.68 0.83
N HIS A 107 -2.13 1.55 1.81
CA HIS A 107 -1.30 2.75 1.64
C HIS A 107 0.21 2.49 1.67
N VAL A 108 0.66 1.38 2.26
CA VAL A 108 2.10 1.09 2.43
C VAL A 108 2.61 0.04 1.42
N ALA A 109 1.71 -0.78 0.82
CA ALA A 109 2.07 -1.90 -0.06
C ALA A 109 3.13 -1.55 -1.12
N GLN A 110 2.96 -0.44 -1.84
CA GLN A 110 3.93 0.03 -2.85
C GLN A 110 5.33 0.19 -2.27
N THR A 111 5.44 1.00 -1.22
CA THR A 111 6.73 1.31 -0.60
C THR A 111 7.36 0.05 0.01
N ALA A 112 6.55 -0.87 0.53
CA ALA A 112 7.01 -2.15 1.07
C ALA A 112 7.67 -3.02 -0.02
N ARG A 113 7.00 -3.23 -1.17
CA ARG A 113 7.59 -4.03 -2.26
C ARG A 113 8.78 -3.35 -2.92
N LEU A 114 8.72 -2.02 -3.14
CA LEU A 114 9.81 -1.29 -3.76
C LEU A 114 11.06 -1.24 -2.87
N TRP A 115 10.87 -1.29 -1.54
CA TRP A 115 11.99 -1.47 -0.62
C TRP A 115 12.69 -2.82 -0.88
N VAL A 116 11.93 -3.92 -1.05
CA VAL A 116 12.51 -5.23 -1.40
C VAL A 116 13.23 -5.17 -2.73
N ASP A 117 12.59 -4.64 -3.77
CA ASP A 117 13.18 -4.50 -5.12
C ASP A 117 14.55 -3.80 -5.08
N ARG A 118 14.69 -2.77 -4.23
CA ARG A 118 15.92 -1.97 -4.11
C ARG A 118 16.95 -2.56 -3.17
N LYS A 119 16.53 -3.22 -2.08
CA LYS A 119 17.42 -3.58 -0.96
C LYS A 119 17.69 -5.07 -0.84
N ARG A 120 16.90 -5.91 -1.53
CA ARG A 120 17.01 -7.37 -1.56
C ARG A 120 17.13 -7.86 -2.99
N THR A 121 18.23 -7.50 -3.63
CA THR A 121 18.54 -7.90 -5.02
C THR A 121 18.68 -9.42 -5.19
N ASP A 122 18.80 -10.15 -4.09
CA ASP A 122 18.79 -11.61 -4.03
C ASP A 122 17.38 -12.22 -4.15
N ILE A 123 16.33 -11.41 -4.05
CA ILE A 123 14.94 -11.82 -4.22
C ILE A 123 14.47 -11.35 -5.59
N ASN A 124 14.19 -12.31 -6.48
CA ASN A 124 13.47 -12.00 -7.71
C ASN A 124 12.03 -11.62 -7.34
N THR A 125 11.62 -10.40 -7.63
CA THR A 125 10.25 -9.91 -7.42
C THR A 125 9.45 -9.82 -8.72
N GLN A 126 10.12 -9.95 -9.88
CA GLN A 126 9.48 -9.86 -11.19
C GLN A 126 8.61 -11.06 -11.49
N ASP A 127 8.99 -12.25 -11.02
CA ASP A 127 8.16 -13.46 -11.08
C ASP A 127 6.88 -13.30 -10.26
N ILE A 128 6.99 -12.72 -9.05
CA ILE A 128 5.84 -12.42 -8.19
C ILE A 128 4.95 -11.35 -8.85
N ALA A 129 5.53 -10.29 -9.42
CA ALA A 129 4.81 -9.23 -10.12
C ALA A 129 4.03 -9.77 -11.32
N ALA A 130 4.65 -10.63 -12.13
CA ALA A 130 4.01 -11.25 -13.28
C ALA A 130 2.83 -12.16 -12.91
N GLN A 131 2.92 -12.85 -11.77
CA GLN A 131 1.89 -13.79 -11.33
C GLN A 131 0.74 -13.12 -10.54
N PHE A 132 1.05 -12.15 -9.69
CA PHE A 132 0.10 -11.61 -8.71
C PHE A 132 -0.19 -10.11 -8.88
N GLY A 133 0.69 -9.39 -9.58
CA GLY A 133 0.50 -7.98 -9.88
C GLY A 133 -0.68 -7.75 -10.81
N TYR A 134 -1.29 -6.57 -10.71
CA TYR A 134 -2.31 -6.16 -11.64
C TYR A 134 -1.72 -5.93 -13.04
N GLN A 135 -2.41 -6.44 -14.05
CA GLN A 135 -2.01 -6.31 -15.45
C GLN A 135 -3.20 -5.80 -16.26
N ASN A 136 -2.94 -4.84 -17.14
CA ASN A 136 -3.89 -4.35 -18.12
C ASN A 136 -3.12 -3.88 -19.35
N SER A 137 -3.26 -4.59 -20.48
CA SER A 137 -2.51 -4.29 -21.70
C SER A 137 -3.05 -3.08 -22.47
N ALA A 138 -4.22 -2.56 -22.11
CA ALA A 138 -4.81 -1.39 -22.76
C ALA A 138 -4.18 -0.06 -22.29
N TYR A 139 -3.50 -0.06 -21.14
CA TYR A 139 -2.93 1.16 -20.55
C TYR A 139 -1.47 0.97 -20.12
N ASN A 140 -0.74 2.08 -20.06
CA ASN A 140 0.57 2.10 -19.42
C ASN A 140 0.41 2.22 -17.91
N LEU A 141 0.76 1.15 -17.18
CA LEU A 141 0.68 1.10 -15.72
C LEU A 141 1.96 1.57 -15.00
N SER A 142 2.92 2.14 -15.73
CA SER A 142 4.18 2.60 -15.14
C SER A 142 3.96 3.75 -14.17
N ASN A 143 4.52 3.63 -12.96
CA ASN A 143 4.53 4.72 -11.99
C ASN A 143 5.64 5.72 -12.32
N VAL A 144 5.25 6.92 -12.76
CA VAL A 144 6.16 8.01 -13.14
C VAL A 144 6.38 9.04 -12.02
N SER A 145 5.90 8.75 -10.80
CA SER A 145 6.15 9.61 -9.65
C SER A 145 7.65 9.68 -9.35
N ASP A 146 8.10 10.79 -8.78
CA ASP A 146 9.45 10.85 -8.25
C ASP A 146 9.57 10.02 -6.97
N GLU A 147 10.68 9.30 -6.84
CA GLU A 147 11.05 8.55 -5.64
C GLU A 147 9.94 7.63 -5.08
N PRO A 148 9.20 6.85 -5.91
CA PRO A 148 8.01 6.11 -5.49
C PRO A 148 8.30 5.06 -4.40
N TRP A 149 9.58 4.76 -4.19
CA TRP A 149 10.12 3.87 -3.17
C TRP A 149 10.25 4.50 -1.78
N HIS A 150 10.06 5.81 -1.64
CA HIS A 150 10.29 6.53 -0.39
C HIS A 150 9.31 6.05 0.69
N THR A 151 9.81 5.49 1.79
CA THR A 151 8.99 4.81 2.82
C THR A 151 8.03 5.71 3.61
N GLN A 152 7.99 7.01 3.32
CA GLN A 152 7.00 7.98 3.83
C GLN A 152 5.96 8.40 2.78
N GLN A 153 6.04 7.87 1.57
CA GLN A 153 5.13 8.17 0.46
C GLN A 153 3.87 7.30 0.56
N LEU A 154 3.01 7.64 1.51
CA LEU A 154 1.80 6.88 1.83
C LEU A 154 0.53 7.43 1.15
N ARG A 155 0.66 8.50 0.38
CA ARG A 155 -0.50 9.13 -0.28
C ARG A 155 -0.91 8.29 -1.49
N ALA A 156 -2.22 8.11 -1.66
CA ALA A 156 -2.77 7.53 -2.87
C ALA A 156 -2.51 8.43 -4.09
N LEU A 157 -2.82 9.73 -3.95
CA LEU A 157 -2.53 10.78 -4.91
C LEU A 157 -2.23 12.09 -4.16
N GLY A 158 -1.24 12.85 -4.62
CA GLY A 158 -0.94 14.18 -4.08
C GLY A 158 0.52 14.56 -4.27
N TYR A 159 1.11 15.16 -3.24
CA TYR A 159 2.51 15.58 -3.25
C TYR A 159 3.29 15.01 -2.06
N HIS A 160 4.53 14.62 -2.32
CA HIS A 160 5.55 14.37 -1.31
C HIS A 160 6.64 15.43 -1.46
N ALA A 161 6.81 16.28 -0.43
CA ALA A 161 7.49 17.56 -0.56
C ALA A 161 6.94 18.40 -1.74
N LYS A 162 7.73 18.65 -2.78
CA LYS A 162 7.35 19.42 -3.97
C LYS A 162 7.11 18.55 -5.22
N LYS A 163 7.13 17.22 -5.06
CA LYS A 163 7.07 16.25 -6.16
C LYS A 163 5.72 15.55 -6.16
N ILE A 164 5.21 15.26 -7.36
CA ILE A 164 3.96 14.52 -7.53
C ILE A 164 4.16 13.09 -7.02
N SER A 165 3.16 12.60 -6.30
CA SER A 165 3.11 11.26 -5.74
C SER A 165 1.81 10.59 -6.15
N ILE A 166 1.92 9.51 -6.89
CA ILE A 166 0.82 8.63 -7.28
C ILE A 166 1.17 7.23 -6.81
N SER A 167 0.27 6.59 -6.07
CA SER A 167 0.42 5.18 -5.69
C SER A 167 0.09 4.27 -6.88
N GLN A 168 0.71 3.09 -6.93
CA GLN A 168 0.48 2.09 -7.95
C GLN A 168 -0.96 1.61 -7.91
N ARG A 169 -1.53 1.49 -6.69
CA ARG A 169 -2.95 1.21 -6.47
C ARG A 169 -3.85 2.19 -7.22
N THR A 170 -3.58 3.49 -7.11
CA THR A 170 -4.34 4.53 -7.83
C THR A 170 -4.21 4.40 -9.34
N ILE A 171 -3.01 4.09 -9.86
CA ILE A 171 -2.79 3.83 -11.29
C ILE A 171 -3.63 2.61 -11.74
N ASN A 172 -3.57 1.51 -10.99
CA ASN A 172 -4.28 0.27 -11.31
C ASN A 172 -5.80 0.45 -11.26
N GLU A 173 -6.33 1.12 -10.24
CA GLU A 173 -7.76 1.44 -10.10
C GLU A 173 -8.23 2.37 -11.23
N SER A 174 -7.41 3.34 -11.62
CA SER A 174 -7.74 4.25 -12.72
C SER A 174 -7.87 3.51 -14.05
N ALA A 175 -7.06 2.47 -14.29
CA ALA A 175 -7.18 1.61 -15.46
C ALA A 175 -8.52 0.83 -15.49
N GLU A 176 -8.94 0.25 -14.35
CA GLU A 176 -10.25 -0.42 -14.25
C GLU A 176 -11.42 0.55 -14.47
N VAL A 177 -11.32 1.77 -13.93
CA VAL A 177 -12.34 2.81 -14.13
C VAL A 177 -12.38 3.27 -15.59
N ALA A 178 -11.23 3.48 -16.23
CA ALA A 178 -11.16 3.84 -17.64
C ALA A 178 -11.78 2.74 -18.53
N ASP A 179 -11.51 1.47 -18.24
CA ASP A 179 -12.15 0.35 -18.93
C ASP A 179 -13.66 0.29 -18.71
N ALA A 180 -14.14 0.57 -17.50
CA ALA A 180 -15.57 0.67 -17.25
C ALA A 180 -16.19 1.80 -18.08
N ILE A 181 -15.63 3.01 -18.02
CA ILE A 181 -16.12 4.17 -18.76
C ILE A 181 -16.16 3.89 -20.27
N ASN A 182 -15.07 3.36 -20.84
CA ASN A 182 -14.99 3.06 -22.28
C ASN A 182 -16.02 1.99 -22.70
N ARG A 183 -16.32 1.01 -21.85
CA ARG A 183 -17.38 0.03 -22.12
C ARG A 183 -18.79 0.62 -22.10
N TYR A 184 -19.05 1.59 -21.22
CA TYR A 184 -20.39 2.18 -21.06
C TYR A 184 -20.65 3.35 -22.00
N PHE A 185 -19.61 4.12 -22.38
CA PHE A 185 -19.75 5.38 -23.12
C PHE A 185 -18.99 5.43 -24.44
N GLY A 186 -18.14 4.44 -24.74
CA GLY A 186 -17.33 4.40 -25.97
C GLY A 186 -18.03 3.80 -27.19
N GLN A 187 -19.38 3.84 -27.24
CA GLN A 187 -20.15 3.53 -28.45
C GLN A 187 -20.22 4.76 -29.35
#